data_AF-A0A9E0L5B5-F1
#
_entry.id   AF-A0A9E0L5B5-F1
#
_cell.length_a   1.000
_cell.length_b   1.000
_cell.length_c   1.000
_cell.angle_alpha   90.00
_cell.angle_beta   90.00
_cell.angle_gamma   90.00
#
_symmetry.space_group_name_H-M   'P 1'
#
loop_
_entity.id
_entity.type
_entity.pdbx_description
1 polymer ?
#
loop_
_entity_poly.entity_id
_entity_poly.type
_entity_poly.pdbx_seq_one_letter_code
_entity_poly.pdbx_strand_id
1 'polypeptide(L)'
;LLTPRLGGFMIDQVAPGAAAGYPTLCKGRFEAEGAASHLFEDPTSLNAMALLAELRTAGVRAVKIEGRQRGKAYVARVAAAFRAALDALDRGETTAPYEARLTHLAEGGRETAGAYRKTWR
;
A
#
# COMPACT_ATOMS: atom_id res chain seq x y z
N LEU A 1 -17.18 15.19 -9.17
CA LEU A 1 -15.71 15.12 -9.13
C LEU A 1 -15.27 15.42 -7.71
N LEU A 2 -14.36 14.63 -7.15
CA LEU A 2 -13.72 14.93 -5.88
C LEU A 2 -12.45 15.74 -6.15
N THR A 3 -12.30 16.89 -5.52
CA THR A 3 -11.17 17.80 -5.72
C THR A 3 -10.52 18.11 -4.37
N PRO A 4 -9.65 17.23 -3.85
CA PRO A 4 -8.93 17.50 -2.61
C PRO A 4 -8.11 18.78 -2.72
N ARG A 5 -8.17 19.61 -1.67
CA ARG A 5 -7.44 20.88 -1.61
C ARG A 5 -6.65 21.00 -0.32
N LEU A 6 -5.50 21.67 -0.38
CA LEU A 6 -4.69 22.06 0.77
C LEU A 6 -4.38 23.55 0.65
N GLY A 7 -4.76 24.35 1.64
CA GLY A 7 -4.49 25.80 1.63
C GLY A 7 -5.07 26.52 0.39
N GLY A 8 -6.21 26.07 -0.14
CA GLY A 8 -6.82 26.64 -1.35
C GLY A 8 -6.30 26.07 -2.67
N PHE A 9 -5.18 25.34 -2.67
CA PHE A 9 -4.62 24.70 -3.87
C PHE A 9 -5.26 23.34 -4.11
N MET A 10 -5.66 23.05 -5.34
CA MET A 10 -6.09 21.70 -5.74
C MET A 10 -4.87 20.79 -5.82
N ILE A 11 -4.90 19.67 -5.09
CA ILE A 11 -3.79 18.71 -5.08
C ILE A 11 -4.13 17.42 -5.84
N ASP A 12 -5.40 17.20 -6.17
CA ASP A 12 -5.86 16.06 -6.97
C ASP A 12 -7.25 16.35 -7.60
N GLN A 13 -7.63 15.60 -8.64
CA GLN A 13 -8.96 15.65 -9.27
C GLN A 13 -9.47 14.24 -9.62
N VAL A 14 -10.22 13.62 -8.71
CA VAL A 14 -10.69 12.24 -8.86
C VAL A 14 -12.08 12.21 -9.53
N ALA A 15 -12.20 11.42 -10.60
CA ALA A 15 -13.46 11.23 -11.31
C ALA A 15 -14.51 10.54 -10.41
N PRO A 16 -15.81 10.76 -10.64
CA PRO A 16 -16.86 10.04 -9.92
C PRO A 16 -16.68 8.52 -10.07
N GLY A 17 -16.79 7.78 -8.97
CA GLY A 17 -16.64 6.31 -8.96
C GLY A 17 -15.20 5.79 -9.01
N ALA A 18 -14.20 6.65 -9.24
CA ALA A 18 -12.80 6.24 -9.16
C ALA A 18 -12.35 6.11 -7.69
N ALA A 19 -11.45 5.18 -7.43
CA ALA A 19 -10.91 4.96 -6.09
C ALA A 19 -10.03 6.15 -5.68
N ALA A 20 -10.51 6.95 -4.72
CA ALA A 20 -9.76 8.08 -4.19
C ALA A 20 -8.73 7.62 -3.15
N GLY A 21 -7.49 8.08 -3.29
CA GLY A 21 -6.46 7.93 -2.26
C GLY A 21 -6.69 8.85 -1.07
N TYR A 22 -5.89 8.68 -0.03
CA TYR A 22 -5.86 9.60 1.10
C TYR A 22 -5.29 10.95 0.63
N PRO A 23 -5.94 12.10 0.90
CA PRO A 23 -5.62 13.37 0.26
C PRO A 23 -4.41 14.07 0.90
N THR A 24 -3.23 13.47 0.73
CA THR A 24 -1.94 14.02 1.15
C THR A 24 -1.19 14.63 -0.02
N LEU A 25 -0.41 15.69 0.25
CA LEU A 25 0.38 16.38 -0.77
C LEU A 25 1.29 15.44 -1.56
N CYS A 26 1.98 14.51 -0.89
CA CYS A 26 2.86 13.54 -1.54
C CYS A 26 2.13 12.51 -2.44
N LYS A 27 0.81 12.41 -2.35
CA LYS A 27 -0.02 11.55 -3.21
C LYS A 27 -0.87 12.34 -4.20
N GLY A 28 -0.66 13.66 -4.27
CA GLY A 28 -1.35 14.50 -5.24
C GLY A 28 -1.00 14.14 -6.68
N ARG A 29 -1.81 14.63 -7.62
CA ARG A 29 -1.48 14.62 -9.05
C ARG A 29 -1.10 16.02 -9.49
N PHE A 30 0.10 16.13 -10.04
CA PHE A 30 0.68 17.39 -10.47
C PHE A 30 1.12 17.28 -11.92
N GLU A 31 1.08 18.40 -12.62
CA GLU A 31 1.60 18.51 -13.97
C GLU A 31 3.09 18.80 -13.92
N ALA A 32 3.87 17.96 -14.61
CA ALA A 32 5.27 18.20 -14.93
C ALA A 32 5.48 17.79 -16.39
N GLU A 33 6.24 18.59 -17.14
CA GLU A 33 6.53 18.31 -18.56
C GLU A 33 5.28 18.06 -19.43
N GLY A 34 4.17 18.75 -19.12
CA GLY A 34 2.90 18.62 -19.85
C GLY A 34 2.09 17.36 -19.52
N ALA A 35 2.46 16.59 -18.50
CA ALA A 35 1.74 15.39 -18.08
C ALA A 35 1.35 15.45 -16.59
N ALA A 36 0.07 15.24 -16.29
CA ALA A 36 -0.43 15.11 -14.93
C ALA A 36 -0.23 13.68 -14.40
N SER A 37 0.52 13.52 -13.30
CA SER A 37 0.75 12.22 -12.68
C SER A 37 1.02 12.32 -11.17
N HIS A 38 1.04 11.17 -10.48
CA HIS A 38 1.49 11.11 -9.10
C HIS A 38 3.02 11.20 -9.07
N LEU A 39 3.55 12.42 -8.99
CA LEU A 39 4.99 12.67 -9.11
C LEU A 39 5.81 12.09 -7.96
N PHE A 40 5.27 12.07 -6.74
CA PHE A 40 6.02 11.66 -5.55
C PHE A 40 5.68 10.23 -5.11
N GLU A 41 4.39 9.95 -4.90
CA GLU A 41 3.93 8.63 -4.45
C GLU A 41 2.55 8.29 -5.00
N ASP A 42 2.38 7.06 -5.49
CA ASP A 42 1.07 6.58 -5.94
C ASP A 42 0.15 6.31 -4.72
N PRO A 43 -1.18 6.50 -4.85
CA PRO A 43 -2.14 6.16 -3.81
C PRO A 43 -2.39 4.65 -3.79
N THR A 44 -1.37 3.91 -3.36
CA THR A 44 -1.35 2.46 -3.18
C THR A 44 -0.94 2.12 -1.75
N SER A 45 -1.15 0.86 -1.34
CA SER A 45 -0.63 0.34 -0.07
C SER A 45 0.58 -0.56 -0.28
N LEU A 46 1.60 -0.37 0.54
CA LEU A 46 2.73 -1.29 0.58
C LEU A 46 2.28 -2.63 1.18
N ASN A 47 2.39 -3.71 0.40
CA ASN A 47 2.19 -5.07 0.85
C ASN A 47 3.43 -5.90 0.52
N ALA A 48 4.23 -6.22 1.54
CA ALA A 48 5.43 -7.04 1.40
C ALA A 48 5.17 -8.53 1.69
N MET A 49 3.92 -8.97 1.80
CA MET A 49 3.59 -10.35 2.20
C MET A 49 4.14 -11.40 1.22
N ALA A 50 4.11 -11.09 -0.08
CA ALA A 50 4.71 -11.94 -1.11
C ALA A 50 6.25 -12.06 -0.98
N LEU A 51 6.91 -11.08 -0.35
CA LEU A 51 8.37 -11.05 -0.18
C LEU A 51 8.84 -11.74 1.11
N LEU A 52 7.94 -12.16 2.00
CA LEU A 52 8.32 -12.66 3.33
C LEU A 52 9.26 -13.87 3.26
N ALA A 53 9.07 -14.77 2.29
CA ALA A 53 9.95 -15.92 2.09
C ALA A 53 11.39 -15.48 1.73
N GLU A 54 11.52 -14.58 0.77
CA GLU A 54 12.81 -14.05 0.32
C GLU A 54 13.50 -13.23 1.42
N LEU A 55 12.74 -12.40 2.14
CA LEU A 55 13.25 -11.63 3.29
C LEU A 55 13.79 -12.55 4.39
N ARG A 56 13.10 -13.67 4.68
CA ARG A 56 13.57 -14.67 5.65
C ARG A 56 14.88 -15.29 5.19
N THR A 57 15.00 -15.68 3.92
CA THR A 57 16.23 -16.22 3.33
C THR A 57 17.38 -15.20 3.41
N ALA A 58 17.09 -13.91 3.25
CA ALA A 58 18.05 -12.82 3.41
C ALA A 58 18.44 -12.54 4.88
N GLY A 59 17.89 -13.28 5.85
CA GLY A 59 18.22 -13.16 7.27
C GLY A 59 17.37 -12.15 8.05
N VAL A 60 16.32 -11.58 7.45
CA VAL A 60 15.38 -10.69 8.16
C VAL A 60 14.64 -11.47 9.25
N ARG A 61 14.62 -10.91 10.47
CA ARG A 61 14.03 -11.56 11.66
C ARG A 61 12.75 -10.90 12.16
N ALA A 62 12.42 -9.72 11.66
CA ALA A 62 11.25 -8.97 12.11
C ALA A 62 10.63 -8.18 10.97
N VAL A 63 9.31 -8.03 11.03
CA VAL A 63 8.53 -7.16 10.14
C VAL A 63 7.82 -6.13 11.01
N LYS A 64 7.91 -4.87 10.61
CA LYS A 64 7.14 -3.78 11.21
C LYS A 64 5.97 -3.44 10.30
N ILE A 65 4.76 -3.50 10.84
CA ILE A 65 3.54 -3.14 10.13
C ILE A 65 3.13 -1.75 10.59
N GLU A 66 3.09 -0.79 9.68
CA GLU A 66 2.70 0.58 9.97
C GLU A 66 1.40 0.95 9.26
N GLY A 67 0.54 1.70 9.95
CA GLY A 67 -0.71 2.21 9.39
C GLY A 67 -1.09 3.52 10.07
N ARG A 68 -1.43 4.54 9.28
CA ARG A 68 -1.87 5.84 9.78
C ARG A 68 -3.39 5.93 9.78
N GLN A 69 -3.98 6.42 10.86
CA GLN A 69 -5.43 6.61 11.00
C GLN A 69 -6.25 5.34 10.66
N ARG A 70 -5.90 4.20 11.28
CA ARG A 70 -6.61 2.93 11.08
C ARG A 70 -7.35 2.51 12.35
N GLY A 71 -8.56 1.99 12.18
CA GLY A 71 -9.39 1.51 13.30
C GLY A 71 -8.90 0.17 13.86
N LYS A 72 -9.34 -0.18 15.07
CA LYS A 72 -8.94 -1.41 15.77
C LYS A 72 -9.16 -2.68 14.94
N ALA A 73 -10.30 -2.78 14.24
CA ALA A 73 -10.61 -3.93 13.38
C ALA A 73 -9.64 -4.08 12.20
N TYR A 74 -9.20 -2.97 11.60
CA TYR A 74 -8.18 -2.99 10.55
C TYR A 74 -6.86 -3.54 11.10
N VAL A 75 -6.40 -2.98 12.23
CA VAL A 75 -5.13 -3.37 12.86
C VAL A 75 -5.13 -4.86 13.20
N ALA A 76 -6.20 -5.36 13.82
CA ALA A 76 -6.34 -6.77 14.17
C ALA A 76 -6.28 -7.67 12.93
N ARG A 77 -6.97 -7.30 11.85
CA ARG A 77 -6.98 -8.10 10.60
C ARG A 77 -5.62 -8.15 9.93
N VAL A 78 -4.93 -7.02 9.81
CA VAL A 78 -3.60 -6.97 9.17
C VAL A 78 -2.59 -7.76 10.00
N ALA A 79 -2.53 -7.52 11.31
CA ALA A 79 -1.60 -8.23 12.19
C ALA A 79 -1.84 -9.76 12.17
N ALA A 80 -3.10 -10.20 12.21
CA ALA A 80 -3.44 -11.62 12.14
C ALA A 80 -3.05 -12.26 10.80
N ALA A 81 -3.25 -11.55 9.67
CA ALA A 81 -2.85 -12.06 8.36
C ALA A 81 -1.33 -12.24 8.25
N PHE A 82 -0.55 -11.25 8.71
CA PHE A 82 0.92 -11.35 8.73
C PHE A 82 1.41 -12.46 9.66
N ARG A 83 0.83 -12.59 10.87
CA ARG A 83 1.20 -13.68 11.78
C ARG A 83 0.94 -15.05 11.14
N ALA A 84 -0.24 -15.25 10.55
CA ALA A 84 -0.57 -16.51 9.90
C ALA A 84 0.34 -16.84 8.70
N ALA A 85 0.73 -15.81 7.93
CA ALA A 85 1.71 -15.98 6.84
C ALA A 85 3.09 -16.38 7.35
N LEU A 86 3.56 -15.78 8.45
CA LEU A 86 4.83 -16.17 9.09
C LEU A 86 4.75 -17.59 9.67
N ASP A 87 3.65 -17.96 10.32
CA ASP A 87 3.43 -19.33 10.82
C ASP A 87 3.45 -20.35 9.67
N ALA A 88 2.88 -20.01 8.52
CA ALA A 88 2.92 -20.84 7.32
C ALA A 88 4.35 -21.06 6.83
N LEU A 89 5.16 -19.99 6.77
CA LEU A 89 6.58 -20.12 6.43
C LEU A 89 7.35 -20.99 7.43
N ASP A 90 7.03 -20.92 8.72
CA ASP A 90 7.65 -21.77 9.74
C ASP A 90 7.29 -23.26 9.54
N ARG A 91 6.14 -23.56 8.94
CA ARG A 91 5.74 -24.92 8.51
C ARG A 91 6.23 -25.32 7.11
N GLY A 92 6.93 -24.43 6.39
CA GLY A 92 7.38 -24.67 5.02
C GLY A 92 6.30 -24.47 3.95
N GLU A 93 5.22 -23.76 4.27
CA GLU A 93 4.11 -23.43 3.36
C GLU A 93 4.30 -22.07 2.66
N THR A 94 3.47 -21.77 1.67
CA THR A 94 3.45 -20.49 0.94
C THR A 94 2.60 -19.41 1.64
N THR A 95 2.93 -18.13 1.40
CA THR A 95 2.18 -16.98 1.92
C THR A 95 1.00 -16.53 1.04
N ALA A 96 0.87 -17.06 -0.17
CA ALA A 96 -0.16 -16.64 -1.15
C ALA A 96 -1.61 -16.64 -0.61
N PRO A 97 -2.07 -17.62 0.20
CA PRO A 97 -3.44 -17.63 0.74
C PRO A 97 -3.75 -16.47 1.70
N TYR A 98 -2.72 -15.80 2.22
CA TYR A 98 -2.85 -14.71 3.19
C TYR A 98 -2.80 -13.34 2.51
N GLU A 99 -2.12 -13.22 1.38
CA GLU A 99 -2.01 -11.99 0.60
C GLU A 99 -3.40 -11.51 0.14
N ALA A 100 -4.19 -12.42 -0.42
CA ALA A 100 -5.55 -12.13 -0.89
C ALA A 100 -6.49 -11.62 0.22
N ARG A 101 -6.16 -11.85 1.50
CA ARG A 101 -6.96 -11.36 2.65
C ARG A 101 -6.78 -9.87 2.91
N LEU A 102 -5.78 -9.23 2.28
CA LEU A 102 -5.43 -7.82 2.52
C LEU A 102 -5.74 -6.92 1.32
N THR A 103 -6.01 -7.48 0.13
CA THR A 103 -6.21 -6.67 -1.09
C THR A 103 -7.35 -5.66 -0.99
N HIS A 104 -8.48 -6.02 -0.37
CA HIS A 104 -9.59 -5.09 -0.18
C HIS A 104 -9.34 -4.03 0.91
N LEU A 105 -8.24 -4.15 1.66
CA LEU A 105 -7.76 -3.14 2.61
C LEU A 105 -6.80 -2.13 1.98
N ALA A 106 -6.32 -2.41 0.77
CA ALA A 106 -5.36 -1.57 0.09
C ALA A 106 -5.99 -0.23 -0.29
N GLU A 107 -5.25 0.84 -0.05
CA GLU A 107 -5.61 2.18 -0.49
C GLU A 107 -5.77 2.21 -2.01
N GLY A 108 -6.87 2.81 -2.47
CA GLY A 108 -7.20 2.83 -3.89
C GLY A 108 -7.45 1.44 -4.49
N GLY A 109 -7.60 0.39 -3.67
CA GLY A 109 -7.71 -1.01 -4.11
C GLY A 109 -6.45 -1.54 -4.79
N ARG A 110 -5.29 -0.90 -4.59
CA ARG A 110 -4.04 -1.21 -5.28
C ARG A 110 -2.90 -1.39 -4.29
N GLU A 111 -2.09 -2.41 -4.55
CA GLU A 111 -0.92 -2.74 -3.74
C GLU A 111 0.37 -2.48 -4.52
N THR A 112 1.44 -2.20 -3.77
CA THR A 112 2.80 -2.11 -4.29
C THR A 112 3.74 -2.90 -3.38
N ALA A 113 4.83 -3.41 -3.95
CA ALA A 113 5.97 -3.89 -3.15
C ALA A 113 6.99 -2.77 -2.89
N GLY A 114 6.66 -1.51 -3.23
CA GLY A 114 7.55 -0.37 -3.08
C GLY A 114 8.78 -0.49 -3.98
N ALA A 115 9.95 -0.17 -3.41
CA ALA A 115 11.23 -0.20 -4.13
C ALA A 115 11.60 -1.58 -4.71
N TYR A 116 11.01 -2.67 -4.19
CA TYR A 116 11.24 -4.03 -4.71
C TYR A 116 10.55 -4.30 -6.06
N ARG A 117 9.60 -3.45 -6.48
CA ARG A 117 8.96 -3.52 -7.80
C ARG A 117 9.01 -2.21 -8.59
N LYS A 118 9.45 -1.08 -8.00
CA LYS A 118 9.48 0.22 -8.71
C LYS A 118 10.49 0.14 -9.87
N THR A 119 9.99 0.43 -11.07
CA THR A 119 10.78 0.98 -12.16
C THR A 119 10.93 2.48 -11.89
N TRP A 120 12.17 2.96 -11.77
CA TRP A 120 12.44 4.39 -11.71
C TRP A 120 12.04 5.02 -13.06
N ARG A 121 11.32 6.13 -13.03
CA ARG A 121 10.99 6.93 -14.22
C ARG A 121 12.01 8.05 -14.36
#